data_AF-A0A7C0XQ22-F1
#
_entry.id   AF-A0A7C0XQ22-F1
#
_cell.length_a   1.000
_cell.length_b   1.000
_cell.length_c   1.000
_cell.angle_alpha   90.00
_cell.angle_beta   90.00
_cell.angle_gamma   90.00
#
_symmetry.space_group_name_H-M   'P 1'
#
loop_
_entity.id
_entity.type
_entity.pdbx_description
1 polymer ?
#
loop_
_entity_poly.entity_id
_entity_poly.type
_entity_poly.pdbx_seq_one_letter_code
_entity_poly.pdbx_strand_id
1 'polypeptide(L)'
;MTAYKKLYEKVYEIKLLEASDEELKKISEERQLSLSLEEMRKIKAYFKEKGRNPTDVELEAIAQAWSEHCCYKSSKPFLRETIFKIKAPQNICVISEDAGVVEFNESYAYVVALESHNHPSALDPYGGAATGIGGILRDVVCMGAKPIALIDPLFFGPLDYSYEKLPPGTKHPLYLLKGVIAGIADYGNRVGIPTVAGMIEFDDSYITNCLVNVGCIGIVKKDKIVHSRIGSKDDLLILAGGLTGRDGIHGVTFASAELDEK
;
A
#
# COMPACT_ATOMS: atom_id res chain seq x y z
N MET A 1 10.68 7.77 32.86
CA MET A 1 12.13 7.53 33.06
C MET A 1 12.60 6.67 31.89
N THR A 2 13.60 7.16 31.16
CA THR A 2 13.76 6.98 29.70
C THR A 2 14.09 5.53 29.27
N ALA A 3 13.26 4.96 28.40
CA ALA A 3 13.27 3.55 28.00
C ALA A 3 14.33 3.15 26.95
N TYR A 4 15.33 4.01 26.67
CA TYR A 4 16.14 3.89 25.46
C TYR A 4 17.65 4.09 25.72
N LYS A 5 18.48 3.26 25.07
CA LYS A 5 19.95 3.40 25.03
C LYS A 5 20.40 3.69 23.59
N LYS A 6 21.26 4.70 23.40
CA LYS A 6 21.76 5.18 22.10
C LYS A 6 22.93 4.31 21.63
N LEU A 7 22.88 3.74 20.42
CA LEU A 7 23.90 2.79 19.93
C LEU A 7 24.79 3.35 18.80
N TYR A 8 24.23 4.06 17.81
CA TYR A 8 24.94 4.88 16.81
C TYR A 8 24.05 6.08 16.47
N GLU A 9 24.55 7.13 15.80
CA GLU A 9 24.11 8.53 15.94
C GLU A 9 22.60 8.85 16.03
N LYS A 10 21.66 7.99 15.61
CA LYS A 10 20.23 8.04 16.00
C LYS A 10 19.47 6.68 15.91
N VAL A 11 20.06 5.56 16.33
CA VAL A 11 19.35 4.26 16.48
C VAL A 11 19.15 3.96 17.97
N TYR A 12 17.93 3.58 18.36
CA TYR A 12 17.54 3.35 19.75
C TYR A 12 17.26 1.88 20.01
N GLU A 13 17.72 1.36 21.15
CA GLU A 13 17.28 0.05 21.63
C GLU A 13 15.95 0.15 22.37
N ILE A 14 14.98 -0.69 22.02
CA ILE A 14 13.65 -0.75 22.63
C ILE A 14 13.63 -1.87 23.67
N LYS A 15 13.40 -1.53 24.95
CA LYS A 15 13.37 -2.50 26.07
C LYS A 15 12.14 -3.41 26.03
N LEU A 16 12.12 -4.35 25.08
CA LEU A 16 10.99 -5.25 24.83
C LEU A 16 11.03 -6.52 25.68
N LEU A 17 12.22 -7.02 26.03
CA LEU A 17 12.37 -8.31 26.72
C LEU A 17 11.84 -8.30 28.16
N GLU A 18 11.95 -7.16 28.83
CA GLU A 18 11.51 -6.96 30.21
C GLU A 18 10.07 -6.44 30.29
N ALA A 19 9.50 -5.95 29.17
CA ALA A 19 8.21 -5.28 29.13
C ALA A 19 7.05 -6.20 29.57
N SER A 20 6.18 -5.72 30.46
CA SER A 20 4.87 -6.35 30.75
C SER A 20 3.93 -6.26 29.55
N ASP A 21 2.78 -6.93 29.59
CA ASP A 21 1.79 -6.83 28.51
C ASP A 21 1.24 -5.40 28.36
N GLU A 22 1.06 -4.67 29.47
CA GLU A 22 0.69 -3.26 29.46
C GLU A 22 1.78 -2.40 28.81
N GLU A 23 3.05 -2.66 29.11
CA GLU A 23 4.18 -1.96 28.50
C GLU A 23 4.30 -2.28 27.01
N LEU A 24 4.03 -3.53 26.59
CA LEU A 24 4.01 -3.91 25.17
C LEU A 24 2.92 -3.15 24.39
N LYS A 25 1.71 -3.03 24.95
CA LYS A 25 0.64 -2.22 24.32
C LYS A 25 1.07 -0.78 24.19
N LYS A 26 1.60 -0.21 25.28
CA LYS A 26 2.07 1.18 25.30
C LYS A 26 3.18 1.44 24.28
N ILE A 27 4.12 0.52 24.11
CA ILE A 27 5.17 0.62 23.07
C ILE A 27 4.54 0.65 21.68
N SER A 28 3.55 -0.19 21.41
CA SER A 28 2.84 -0.23 20.13
C SER A 28 2.09 1.08 19.85
N GLU A 29 1.39 1.63 20.84
CA GLU A 29 0.63 2.88 20.76
C GLU A 29 1.54 4.11 20.59
N GLU A 30 2.52 4.30 21.47
CA GLU A 30 3.41 5.47 21.45
C GLU A 30 4.23 5.57 20.16
N ARG A 31 4.50 4.43 19.52
CA ARG A 31 5.26 4.35 18.27
C ARG A 31 4.40 4.17 17.03
N GLN A 32 3.06 4.14 17.17
CA GLN A 32 2.14 3.98 16.04
C GLN A 32 2.42 2.72 15.20
N LEU A 33 2.79 1.61 15.87
CA LEU A 33 3.13 0.36 15.19
C LEU A 33 1.89 -0.36 14.64
N SER A 34 0.70 -0.05 15.18
CA SER A 34 -0.56 -0.74 14.86
C SER A 34 -0.46 -2.27 15.04
N LEU A 35 0.37 -2.71 16.00
CA LEU A 35 0.55 -4.12 16.34
C LEU A 35 -0.31 -4.49 17.55
N SER A 36 -1.01 -5.61 17.43
CA SER A 36 -1.77 -6.22 18.53
C SER A 36 -0.84 -6.73 19.63
N LEU A 37 -1.40 -6.94 20.83
CA LEU A 37 -0.64 -7.52 21.95
C LEU A 37 -0.05 -8.90 21.58
N GLU A 38 -0.78 -9.71 20.80
CA GLU A 38 -0.29 -11.03 20.38
C GLU A 38 0.93 -10.90 19.46
N GLU A 39 0.91 -9.98 18.51
CA GLU A 39 2.05 -9.71 17.62
C GLU A 39 3.25 -9.18 18.43
N MET A 40 3.02 -8.24 19.36
CA MET A 40 4.06 -7.73 20.25
C MET A 40 4.69 -8.84 21.11
N ARG A 41 3.90 -9.79 21.62
CA ARG A 41 4.40 -10.96 22.34
C ARG A 41 5.24 -11.88 21.44
N LYS A 42 4.86 -12.09 20.18
CA LYS A 42 5.64 -12.87 19.21
C LYS A 42 6.99 -12.21 18.91
N ILE A 43 7.00 -10.90 18.71
CA ILE A 43 8.23 -10.12 18.51
C ILE A 43 9.12 -10.22 19.76
N LYS A 44 8.55 -10.06 20.96
CA LYS A 44 9.26 -10.25 22.23
C LYS A 44 9.90 -11.63 22.33
N ALA A 45 9.16 -12.69 21.99
CA ALA A 45 9.67 -14.06 22.01
C ALA A 45 10.85 -14.26 21.03
N TYR A 46 10.74 -13.73 19.80
CA TYR A 46 11.82 -13.77 18.81
C TYR A 46 13.10 -13.09 19.32
N PHE A 47 12.98 -11.86 19.83
CA PHE A 47 14.15 -11.14 20.36
C PHE A 47 14.72 -11.76 21.64
N LYS A 48 13.87 -12.44 22.44
CA LYS A 48 14.33 -13.22 23.59
C LYS A 48 15.22 -14.39 23.17
N GLU A 49 14.85 -15.10 22.11
CA GLU A 49 15.68 -16.17 21.53
C GLU A 49 17.01 -15.63 21.00
N LYS A 50 17.01 -14.43 20.41
CA LYS A 50 18.24 -13.75 19.96
C LYS A 50 19.10 -13.20 21.11
N GLY A 51 18.60 -13.22 22.35
CA GLY A 51 19.33 -12.74 23.52
C GLY A 51 19.57 -11.22 23.54
N ARG A 52 18.76 -10.43 22.82
CA ARG A 52 18.89 -8.96 22.79
C ARG A 52 17.56 -8.28 22.53
N ASN A 53 17.45 -7.02 22.92
CA ASN A 53 16.33 -6.16 22.53
C ASN A 53 16.38 -5.80 21.03
N PRO A 54 15.22 -5.50 20.41
CA PRO A 54 15.19 -4.89 19.08
C PRO A 54 15.71 -3.46 19.09
N THR A 55 16.27 -3.05 17.97
CA THR A 55 16.39 -1.62 17.64
C THR A 55 15.03 -1.07 17.22
N ASP A 56 14.88 0.25 17.28
CA ASP A 56 13.72 0.96 16.78
C ASP A 56 13.49 0.64 15.30
N VAL A 57 14.52 0.72 14.45
CA VAL A 57 14.40 0.40 13.02
C VAL A 57 13.93 -1.02 12.76
N GLU A 58 14.41 -2.01 13.51
CA GLU A 58 13.95 -3.39 13.39
C GLU A 58 12.48 -3.54 13.79
N LEU A 59 12.07 -2.87 14.86
CA LEU A 59 10.68 -2.92 15.33
C LEU A 59 9.73 -2.25 14.34
N GLU A 60 10.10 -1.07 13.81
CA GLU A 60 9.33 -0.37 12.77
C GLU A 60 9.24 -1.21 11.48
N ALA A 61 10.35 -1.84 11.06
CA ALA A 61 10.35 -2.69 9.88
C ALA A 61 9.43 -3.91 10.02
N ILE A 62 9.40 -4.53 11.21
CA ILE A 62 8.48 -5.62 11.50
C ILE A 62 7.03 -5.12 11.52
N ALA A 63 6.76 -3.98 12.17
CA ALA A 63 5.42 -3.40 12.25
C ALA A 63 4.85 -3.11 10.86
N GLN A 64 5.64 -2.47 10.00
CA GLN A 64 5.32 -2.23 8.61
C GLN A 64 5.00 -3.54 7.87
N ALA A 65 5.89 -4.53 7.95
CA ALA A 65 5.73 -5.79 7.26
C ALA A 65 4.51 -6.61 7.72
N TRP A 66 4.15 -6.52 9.00
CA TRP A 66 3.04 -7.27 9.61
C TRP A 66 1.72 -6.49 9.64
N SER A 67 1.68 -5.30 9.06
CA SER A 67 0.46 -4.49 8.90
C SER A 67 -0.62 -5.23 8.10
N GLU A 68 -1.89 -4.84 8.28
CA GLU A 68 -2.99 -5.41 7.50
C GLU A 68 -2.81 -5.16 6.01
N HIS A 69 -2.39 -3.93 5.67
CA HIS A 69 -2.11 -3.53 4.30
C HIS A 69 -1.03 -4.38 3.60
N CYS A 70 0.00 -4.84 4.32
CA CYS A 70 1.04 -5.69 3.72
C CYS A 70 0.72 -7.19 3.79
N CYS A 71 0.17 -7.68 4.91
CA CYS A 71 -0.01 -9.11 5.14
C CYS A 71 -1.39 -9.65 4.72
N TYR A 72 -2.39 -8.77 4.56
CA TYR A 72 -3.78 -9.14 4.28
C TYR A 72 -4.32 -10.12 5.34
N LYS A 73 -4.08 -9.87 6.63
CA LYS A 73 -4.30 -10.87 7.69
C LYS A 73 -5.76 -11.32 7.76
N SER A 74 -6.68 -10.38 7.56
CA SER A 74 -8.13 -10.63 7.56
C SER A 74 -8.63 -11.27 6.27
N SER A 75 -8.13 -10.83 5.11
CA SER A 75 -8.68 -11.20 3.79
C SER A 75 -7.99 -12.41 3.17
N LYS A 76 -6.71 -12.65 3.45
CA LYS A 76 -5.90 -13.74 2.88
C LYS A 76 -6.49 -15.13 3.08
N PRO A 77 -7.08 -15.50 4.25
CA PRO A 77 -7.73 -16.81 4.40
C PRO A 77 -8.85 -17.02 3.39
N PHE A 78 -9.72 -16.02 3.21
CA PHE A 78 -10.84 -16.08 2.27
C PHE A 78 -10.36 -16.05 0.81
N LEU A 79 -9.40 -15.18 0.48
CA LEU A 79 -8.83 -15.10 -0.87
C LEU A 79 -8.14 -16.41 -1.27
N ARG A 80 -7.48 -17.08 -0.33
CA ARG A 80 -6.91 -18.42 -0.55
C ARG A 80 -7.96 -19.47 -0.87
N GLU A 81 -9.13 -19.35 -0.25
CA GLU A 81 -10.22 -20.28 -0.47
C GLU A 81 -10.92 -20.06 -1.80
N THR A 82 -11.13 -18.80 -2.19
CA THR A 82 -11.99 -18.40 -3.31
C THR A 82 -11.21 -18.03 -4.58
N ILE A 83 -10.27 -17.08 -4.49
CA ILE A 83 -9.58 -16.48 -5.64
C ILE A 83 -8.33 -17.28 -6.02
N PHE A 84 -7.55 -17.75 -5.05
CA PHE A 84 -6.24 -18.39 -5.32
C PHE A 84 -6.36 -19.73 -6.06
N LYS A 85 -7.57 -20.29 -6.10
CA LYS A 85 -7.88 -21.55 -6.77
C LYS A 85 -8.46 -21.35 -8.18
N ILE A 86 -8.70 -20.12 -8.62
CA ILE A 86 -9.25 -19.83 -9.95
C ILE A 86 -8.22 -20.27 -11.01
N LYS A 87 -8.65 -21.17 -11.89
CA LYS A 87 -7.87 -21.64 -13.04
C LYS A 87 -8.57 -21.20 -14.32
N ALA A 88 -7.84 -20.49 -15.17
CA ALA A 88 -8.25 -20.20 -16.54
C ALA A 88 -7.08 -20.50 -17.49
N PRO A 89 -7.33 -20.96 -18.73
CA PRO A 89 -6.28 -21.29 -19.69
C PRO A 89 -5.31 -20.13 -19.98
N GLN A 90 -5.80 -18.89 -19.89
CA GLN A 90 -5.03 -17.68 -20.16
C GLN A 90 -4.15 -17.24 -18.98
N ASN A 91 -4.28 -17.86 -17.80
CA ASN A 91 -3.55 -17.43 -16.62
C ASN A 91 -2.08 -17.84 -16.73
N ILE A 92 -1.18 -16.86 -16.84
CA ILE A 92 0.27 -17.09 -16.79
C ILE A 92 0.75 -16.94 -15.34
N CYS A 93 0.37 -15.84 -14.67
CA CYS A 93 0.74 -15.57 -13.28
C CYS A 93 -0.25 -14.60 -12.64
N VAL A 94 -1.19 -15.05 -11.81
CA VAL A 94 -2.31 -14.17 -11.38
C VAL A 94 -2.17 -13.65 -9.95
N ILE A 95 -1.48 -14.36 -9.05
CA ILE A 95 -1.57 -14.12 -7.59
C ILE A 95 -0.23 -14.35 -6.85
N SER A 96 0.89 -14.35 -7.58
CA SER A 96 2.22 -14.64 -7.01
C SER A 96 3.23 -13.51 -7.14
N GLU A 97 2.87 -12.43 -7.83
CA GLU A 97 3.77 -11.32 -8.19
C GLU A 97 3.04 -9.99 -8.00
N ASP A 98 3.72 -8.87 -8.26
CA ASP A 98 3.19 -7.51 -8.11
C ASP A 98 2.01 -7.21 -9.05
N ALA A 99 1.88 -7.94 -10.17
CA ALA A 99 0.78 -7.80 -11.09
C ALA A 99 0.34 -9.14 -11.71
N GLY A 100 -0.92 -9.19 -12.14
CA GLY A 100 -1.49 -10.33 -12.83
C GLY A 100 -1.06 -10.37 -14.31
N VAL A 101 -0.57 -11.52 -14.76
CA VAL A 101 -0.14 -11.78 -16.13
C VAL A 101 -1.10 -12.76 -16.79
N VAL A 102 -1.72 -12.31 -17.88
CA VAL A 102 -2.65 -13.11 -18.68
C VAL A 102 -2.21 -13.14 -20.14
N GLU A 103 -2.41 -14.27 -20.79
CA GLU A 103 -2.08 -14.45 -22.20
C GLU A 103 -2.92 -13.54 -23.10
N PHE A 104 -2.26 -12.82 -24.01
CA PHE A 104 -2.93 -12.10 -25.09
C PHE A 104 -2.95 -12.92 -26.38
N ASN A 105 -1.78 -13.45 -26.76
CA ASN A 105 -1.60 -14.34 -27.92
C ASN A 105 -0.36 -15.22 -27.72
N GLU A 106 0.08 -15.95 -28.75
CA GLU A 106 1.23 -16.87 -28.67
C GLU A 106 2.52 -16.21 -28.15
N SER A 107 2.79 -14.95 -28.51
CA SER A 107 4.05 -14.26 -28.22
C SER A 107 3.96 -13.21 -27.10
N TYR A 108 2.76 -12.72 -26.80
CA TYR A 108 2.54 -11.58 -25.89
C TYR A 108 1.58 -11.92 -24.75
N ALA A 109 1.79 -11.23 -23.64
CA ALA A 109 0.94 -11.25 -22.47
C ALA A 109 0.55 -9.82 -22.07
N TYR A 110 -0.62 -9.69 -21.45
CA TYR A 110 -0.97 -8.51 -20.69
C TYR A 110 -0.51 -8.65 -19.26
N VAL A 111 -0.04 -7.53 -18.70
CA VAL A 111 0.20 -7.37 -17.26
C VAL A 111 -0.82 -6.38 -16.75
N VAL A 112 -1.61 -6.79 -15.77
CA VAL A 112 -2.75 -6.05 -15.24
C VAL A 112 -2.59 -5.94 -13.74
N ALA A 113 -2.63 -4.71 -13.25
CA ALA A 113 -2.63 -4.42 -11.83
C ALA A 113 -3.80 -3.48 -11.52
N LEU A 114 -4.35 -3.60 -10.31
CA LEU A 114 -5.32 -2.68 -9.73
C LEU A 114 -4.96 -2.43 -8.26
N GLU A 115 -4.86 -1.17 -7.87
CA GLU A 115 -4.60 -0.74 -6.50
C GLU A 115 -5.66 0.27 -6.02
N SER A 116 -5.63 0.57 -4.73
CA SER A 116 -6.44 1.61 -4.10
C SER A 116 -5.57 2.57 -3.34
N HIS A 117 -5.88 3.87 -3.38
CA HIS A 117 -5.14 4.91 -2.69
C HIS A 117 -6.06 5.82 -1.85
N ASN A 118 -7.06 5.20 -1.21
CA ASN A 118 -8.21 5.82 -0.56
C ASN A 118 -7.82 6.83 0.54
N HIS A 119 -7.15 6.36 1.60
CA HIS A 119 -6.83 7.19 2.76
C HIS A 119 -5.99 8.42 2.42
N PRO A 120 -4.90 8.30 1.62
CA PRO A 120 -4.14 9.49 1.26
C PRO A 120 -4.93 10.41 0.33
N SER A 121 -5.79 9.90 -0.55
CA SER A 121 -6.65 10.73 -1.39
C SER A 121 -7.74 11.49 -0.60
N ALA A 122 -8.23 10.93 0.51
CA ALA A 122 -9.11 11.66 1.41
C ALA A 122 -8.38 12.86 2.08
N LEU A 123 -7.08 12.72 2.36
CA LEU A 123 -6.25 13.74 3.04
C LEU A 123 -5.56 14.72 2.09
N ASP A 124 -5.17 14.31 0.90
CA ASP A 124 -4.60 15.11 -0.18
C ASP A 124 -5.03 14.48 -1.51
N PRO A 125 -6.17 14.93 -2.09
CA PRO A 125 -6.75 14.26 -3.24
C PRO A 125 -5.86 14.32 -4.48
N TYR A 126 -5.10 15.40 -4.65
CA TYR A 126 -4.17 15.50 -5.78
C TYR A 126 -2.97 14.57 -5.57
N GLY A 127 -2.27 14.71 -4.45
CA GLY A 127 -1.08 13.94 -4.15
C GLY A 127 -1.38 12.44 -4.07
N GLY A 128 -2.42 12.06 -3.33
CA GLY A 128 -2.83 10.66 -3.16
C GLY A 128 -3.21 9.97 -4.46
N ALA A 129 -3.97 10.64 -5.33
CA ALA A 129 -4.34 10.04 -6.61
C ALA A 129 -3.15 9.96 -7.57
N ALA A 130 -2.30 10.99 -7.60
CA ALA A 130 -1.08 11.00 -8.41
C ALA A 130 -0.10 9.90 -7.98
N THR A 131 0.12 9.71 -6.67
CA THR A 131 0.98 8.63 -6.17
C THR A 131 0.38 7.25 -6.40
N GLY A 132 -0.95 7.12 -6.40
CA GLY A 132 -1.65 5.92 -6.85
C GLY A 132 -1.29 5.55 -8.29
N ILE A 133 -1.41 6.50 -9.23
CA ILE A 133 -0.99 6.26 -10.63
C ILE A 133 0.49 5.92 -10.72
N GLY A 134 1.34 6.61 -9.96
CA GLY A 134 2.76 6.29 -9.90
C GLY A 134 3.06 4.88 -9.39
N GLY A 135 2.33 4.41 -8.38
CA GLY A 135 2.42 3.05 -7.82
C GLY A 135 2.08 2.00 -8.86
N ILE A 136 0.86 2.08 -9.38
CA ILE A 136 0.35 1.06 -10.31
C ILE A 136 1.15 0.94 -11.61
N LEU A 137 1.74 2.05 -12.07
CA LEU A 137 2.67 2.02 -13.20
C LEU A 137 3.94 1.24 -12.87
N ARG A 138 4.48 1.39 -11.66
CA ARG A 138 5.69 0.67 -11.24
C ARG A 138 5.46 -0.82 -11.13
N ASP A 139 4.29 -1.26 -10.66
CA ASP A 139 3.95 -2.68 -10.55
C ASP A 139 3.87 -3.34 -11.93
N VAL A 140 3.39 -2.62 -12.94
CA VAL A 140 3.39 -3.11 -14.32
C VAL A 140 4.81 -3.10 -14.91
N VAL A 141 5.57 -2.04 -14.67
CA VAL A 141 6.94 -1.89 -15.20
C VAL A 141 7.92 -2.90 -14.58
N CYS A 142 7.79 -3.23 -13.29
CA CYS A 142 8.68 -4.17 -12.62
C CYS A 142 8.56 -5.59 -13.20
N MET A 143 7.40 -5.94 -13.76
CA MET A 143 7.17 -7.20 -14.50
C MET A 143 7.78 -7.21 -15.90
N GLY A 144 8.49 -6.16 -16.31
CA GLY A 144 9.09 -6.00 -17.64
C GLY A 144 8.10 -5.54 -18.72
N ALA A 145 6.88 -5.19 -18.34
CA ALA A 145 5.85 -4.76 -19.28
C ALA A 145 5.93 -3.27 -19.59
N LYS A 146 5.49 -2.91 -20.79
CA LYS A 146 5.27 -1.52 -21.19
C LYS A 146 3.83 -1.13 -20.85
N PRO A 147 3.59 -0.17 -19.95
CA PRO A 147 2.26 0.41 -19.73
C PRO A 147 1.65 0.94 -21.04
N ILE A 148 0.36 0.68 -21.26
CA ILE A 148 -0.37 1.14 -22.45
C ILE A 148 -1.71 1.80 -22.12
N ALA A 149 -2.26 1.56 -20.93
CA ALA A 149 -3.54 2.11 -20.52
C ALA A 149 -3.64 2.21 -18.99
N LEU A 150 -4.36 3.22 -18.52
CA LEU A 150 -4.79 3.40 -17.14
C LEU A 150 -6.31 3.23 -17.03
N ILE A 151 -6.77 2.83 -15.83
CA ILE A 151 -8.18 2.65 -15.50
C ILE A 151 -8.46 3.29 -14.14
N ASP A 152 -9.58 3.98 -13.95
CA ASP A 152 -9.92 4.65 -12.68
C ASP A 152 -11.37 4.44 -12.21
N PRO A 153 -11.62 3.41 -11.37
CA PRO A 153 -12.86 3.31 -10.60
C PRO A 153 -12.83 4.26 -9.39
N LEU A 154 -13.72 5.24 -9.36
CA LEU A 154 -13.77 6.32 -8.39
C LEU A 154 -15.12 6.40 -7.68
N PHE A 155 -15.12 6.60 -6.37
CA PHE A 155 -16.32 6.63 -5.55
C PHE A 155 -16.27 7.79 -4.55
N PHE A 156 -17.30 8.63 -4.56
CA PHE A 156 -17.37 9.85 -3.74
C PHE A 156 -18.76 10.03 -3.11
N GLY A 157 -18.86 10.90 -2.09
CA GLY A 157 -20.16 11.39 -1.65
C GLY A 157 -20.85 12.29 -2.69
N PRO A 158 -22.15 12.60 -2.54
CA PRO A 158 -22.85 13.52 -3.43
C PRO A 158 -22.16 14.88 -3.58
N LEU A 159 -22.14 15.42 -4.79
CA LEU A 159 -21.40 16.65 -5.10
C LEU A 159 -22.08 17.93 -4.58
N ASP A 160 -23.36 17.87 -4.29
CA ASP A 160 -24.20 18.91 -3.71
C ASP A 160 -24.42 18.70 -2.20
N TYR A 161 -23.60 17.85 -1.56
CA TYR A 161 -23.72 17.58 -0.13
C TYR A 161 -23.62 18.87 0.71
N SER A 162 -24.48 18.99 1.72
CA SER A 162 -24.49 20.19 2.56
C SER A 162 -23.22 20.27 3.42
N TYR A 163 -22.54 21.41 3.36
CA TYR A 163 -21.41 21.71 4.25
C TYR A 163 -21.79 21.65 5.74
N GLU A 164 -23.05 21.96 6.08
CA GLU A 164 -23.53 21.89 7.47
C GLU A 164 -23.67 20.45 7.99
N LYS A 165 -23.84 19.49 7.09
CA LYS A 165 -23.95 18.06 7.41
C LYS A 165 -22.62 17.32 7.31
N LEU A 166 -21.57 17.99 6.83
CA LEU A 166 -20.27 17.36 6.61
C LEU A 166 -19.64 17.00 7.97
N PRO A 167 -19.26 15.72 8.19
CA PRO A 167 -18.60 15.34 9.43
C PRO A 167 -17.31 16.13 9.64
N PRO A 168 -16.97 16.54 10.87
CA PRO A 168 -15.71 17.22 11.17
C PRO A 168 -14.51 16.43 10.66
N GLY A 169 -13.49 17.13 10.15
CA GLY A 169 -12.28 16.51 9.61
C GLY A 169 -12.44 15.88 8.22
N THR A 170 -13.67 15.80 7.69
CA THR A 170 -13.94 15.29 6.33
C THR A 170 -13.84 16.40 5.30
N LYS A 171 -13.30 16.10 4.12
CA LYS A 171 -13.26 17.03 2.99
C LYS A 171 -14.51 16.91 2.14
N HIS A 172 -14.98 18.03 1.62
CA HIS A 172 -16.18 18.05 0.79
C HIS A 172 -15.99 17.18 -0.49
N PRO A 173 -16.98 16.35 -0.90
CA PRO A 173 -16.84 15.44 -2.04
C PRO A 173 -16.43 16.12 -3.35
N LEU A 174 -16.99 17.30 -3.64
CA LEU A 174 -16.59 18.11 -4.80
C LEU A 174 -15.10 18.51 -4.80
N TYR A 175 -14.51 18.77 -3.63
CA TYR A 175 -13.09 19.07 -3.51
C TYR A 175 -12.24 17.82 -3.76
N LEU A 176 -12.65 16.68 -3.18
CA LEU A 176 -11.98 15.39 -3.39
C LEU A 176 -11.97 15.00 -4.87
N LEU A 177 -13.14 15.03 -5.52
CA LEU A 177 -13.27 14.70 -6.94
C LEU A 177 -12.35 15.56 -7.82
N LYS A 178 -12.33 16.88 -7.62
CA LYS A 178 -11.48 17.79 -8.41
C LYS A 178 -10.00 17.49 -8.23
N GLY A 179 -9.56 17.26 -6.99
CA GLY A 179 -8.16 16.94 -6.71
C GLY A 179 -7.75 15.59 -7.28
N VAL A 180 -8.59 14.56 -7.12
CA VAL A 180 -8.31 13.21 -7.62
C VAL A 180 -8.20 13.20 -9.14
N ILE A 181 -9.16 13.78 -9.86
CA ILE A 181 -9.11 13.86 -11.33
C ILE A 181 -7.86 14.63 -11.78
N ALA A 182 -7.53 15.74 -11.13
CA ALA A 182 -6.33 16.51 -11.47
C ALA A 182 -5.04 15.70 -11.22
N GLY A 183 -4.95 14.96 -10.12
CA GLY A 183 -3.80 14.11 -9.80
C GLY A 183 -3.62 12.96 -10.79
N ILE A 184 -4.71 12.26 -11.12
CA ILE A 184 -4.71 11.18 -12.12
C ILE A 184 -4.27 11.73 -13.48
N ALA A 185 -4.91 12.81 -13.93
CA ALA A 185 -4.63 13.42 -15.22
C ALA A 185 -3.19 13.93 -15.30
N ASP A 186 -2.68 14.63 -14.28
CA ASP A 186 -1.31 15.17 -14.34
C ASP A 186 -0.26 14.06 -14.44
N TYR A 187 -0.36 13.02 -13.59
CA TYR A 187 0.62 11.94 -13.61
C TYR A 187 0.55 11.17 -14.94
N GLY A 188 -0.65 10.72 -15.33
CA GLY A 188 -0.87 9.96 -16.57
C GLY A 188 -0.42 10.72 -17.83
N ASN A 189 -0.78 12.00 -17.94
CA ASN A 189 -0.39 12.84 -19.08
C ASN A 189 1.12 13.05 -19.15
N ARG A 190 1.80 13.24 -18.01
CA ARG A 190 3.25 13.45 -17.96
C ARG A 190 4.04 12.20 -18.35
N VAL A 191 3.57 11.02 -17.97
CA VAL A 191 4.20 9.74 -18.39
C VAL A 191 3.75 9.30 -19.79
N GLY A 192 2.73 9.94 -20.35
CA GLY A 192 2.20 9.67 -21.68
C GLY A 192 1.35 8.41 -21.79
N ILE A 193 0.70 7.99 -20.69
CA ILE A 193 -0.19 6.82 -20.66
C ILE A 193 -1.64 7.30 -20.49
N PRO A 194 -2.56 6.95 -21.42
CA PRO A 194 -3.93 7.42 -21.36
C PRO A 194 -4.77 6.63 -20.35
N THR A 195 -5.65 7.33 -19.63
CA THR A 195 -6.79 6.70 -18.93
C THR A 195 -7.88 6.40 -19.95
N VAL A 196 -8.17 5.13 -20.19
CA VAL A 196 -9.04 4.68 -21.30
C VAL A 196 -10.37 4.09 -20.84
N ALA A 197 -10.49 3.77 -19.56
CA ALA A 197 -11.70 3.26 -18.95
C ALA A 197 -11.75 3.71 -17.49
N GLY A 198 -12.94 3.72 -16.92
CA GLY A 198 -13.14 4.15 -15.55
C GLY A 198 -14.60 3.97 -15.15
N MET A 199 -14.88 4.31 -13.90
CA MET A 199 -16.21 4.33 -13.34
C MET A 199 -16.27 5.44 -12.31
N ILE A 200 -17.41 6.12 -12.22
CA ILE A 200 -17.63 7.07 -11.15
C ILE A 200 -18.99 6.82 -10.51
N GLU A 201 -18.99 6.67 -9.19
CA GLU A 201 -20.21 6.48 -8.41
C GLU A 201 -20.30 7.47 -7.27
N PHE A 202 -21.55 7.83 -6.94
CA PHE A 202 -21.86 8.77 -5.87
C PHE A 202 -22.83 8.15 -4.88
N ASP A 203 -22.42 8.06 -3.61
CA ASP A 203 -23.24 7.52 -2.54
C ASP A 203 -22.84 8.11 -1.18
N ASP A 204 -23.81 8.28 -0.28
CA ASP A 204 -23.58 8.85 1.07
C ASP A 204 -22.57 8.04 1.90
N SER A 205 -22.41 6.74 1.62
CA SER A 205 -21.41 5.88 2.29
C SER A 205 -19.96 6.30 2.03
N TYR A 206 -19.70 7.11 0.99
CA TYR A 206 -18.37 7.61 0.64
C TYR A 206 -18.09 9.02 1.16
N ILE A 207 -18.91 9.56 2.05
CA ILE A 207 -18.73 10.92 2.60
C ILE A 207 -17.43 11.03 3.39
N THR A 208 -17.19 10.12 4.33
CA THR A 208 -16.01 10.16 5.20
C THR A 208 -14.76 9.60 4.52
N ASN A 209 -14.94 8.65 3.61
CA ASN A 209 -13.84 8.00 2.90
C ASN A 209 -14.20 7.77 1.43
N CYS A 210 -13.51 8.46 0.51
CA CYS A 210 -13.61 8.18 -0.91
C CYS A 210 -12.86 6.91 -1.28
N LEU A 211 -13.31 6.20 -2.32
CA LEU A 211 -12.53 5.13 -2.93
C LEU A 211 -11.87 5.65 -4.20
N VAL A 212 -10.55 5.58 -4.23
CA VAL A 212 -9.73 5.98 -5.38
C VAL A 212 -8.95 4.75 -5.80
N ASN A 213 -9.54 3.99 -6.71
CA ASN A 213 -8.90 2.83 -7.31
C ASN A 213 -8.27 3.24 -8.64
N VAL A 214 -7.09 2.70 -8.89
CA VAL A 214 -6.34 2.94 -10.14
C VAL A 214 -5.78 1.64 -10.64
N GLY A 215 -5.90 1.43 -11.94
CA GLY A 215 -5.44 0.25 -12.64
C GLY A 215 -4.48 0.61 -13.75
N CYS A 216 -3.60 -0.32 -14.10
CA CYS A 216 -2.74 -0.20 -15.26
C CYS A 216 -2.76 -1.50 -16.05
N ILE A 217 -2.84 -1.36 -17.37
CA ILE A 217 -2.61 -2.45 -18.32
C ILE A 217 -1.30 -2.17 -19.04
N GLY A 218 -0.40 -3.15 -19.00
CA GLY A 218 0.81 -3.21 -19.79
C GLY A 218 0.82 -4.40 -20.74
N ILE A 219 1.73 -4.35 -21.71
CA ILE A 219 1.98 -5.45 -22.66
C ILE A 219 3.46 -5.84 -22.61
N VAL A 220 3.71 -7.15 -22.68
CA VAL A 220 5.06 -7.72 -22.61
C VAL A 220 5.18 -8.94 -23.52
N LYS A 221 6.37 -9.18 -24.05
CA LYS A 221 6.68 -10.48 -24.69
C LYS A 221 6.83 -11.53 -23.60
N LYS A 222 6.30 -12.74 -23.81
CA LYS A 222 6.31 -13.79 -22.78
C LYS A 222 7.72 -14.14 -22.27
N ASP A 223 8.73 -14.09 -23.14
CA ASP A 223 10.14 -14.35 -22.80
C ASP A 223 10.83 -13.18 -22.05
N LYS A 224 10.12 -12.06 -21.86
CA LYS A 224 10.60 -10.85 -21.18
C LYS A 224 9.86 -10.55 -19.87
N ILE A 225 8.95 -11.43 -19.46
CA ILE A 225 8.32 -11.33 -18.15
C ILE A 225 9.41 -11.44 -17.08
N VAL A 226 9.46 -10.46 -16.20
CA VAL A 226 10.37 -10.43 -15.05
C VAL A 226 9.60 -10.92 -13.84
N HIS A 227 10.22 -11.81 -13.06
CA HIS A 227 9.65 -12.38 -11.83
C HIS A 227 10.43 -11.87 -10.62
N SER A 228 9.73 -11.62 -9.52
CA SER A 228 10.33 -11.16 -8.28
C SER A 228 11.16 -12.27 -7.65
N ARG A 229 12.49 -12.15 -7.74
CA ARG A 229 13.44 -13.09 -7.13
C ARG A 229 14.76 -12.42 -6.76
N ILE A 230 15.37 -12.91 -5.69
CA ILE A 230 16.79 -12.71 -5.42
C ILE A 230 17.52 -13.87 -6.10
N GLY A 231 18.46 -13.57 -7.00
CA GLY A 231 19.13 -14.58 -7.81
C GLY A 231 20.24 -15.28 -7.05
N SER A 232 21.27 -14.53 -6.68
CA SER A 232 22.48 -15.05 -6.03
C SER A 232 22.92 -14.17 -4.85
N LYS A 233 23.74 -14.74 -3.96
CA LYS A 233 24.37 -14.01 -2.85
C LYS A 233 25.33 -12.90 -3.31
N ASP A 234 25.77 -12.98 -4.57
CA ASP A 234 26.73 -12.06 -5.18
C ASP A 234 26.02 -10.99 -6.03
N ASP A 235 24.68 -10.99 -6.06
CA ASP A 235 23.88 -10.00 -6.77
C ASP A 235 24.06 -8.61 -6.16
N LEU A 236 24.14 -7.60 -7.02
CA LEU A 236 24.14 -6.20 -6.61
C LEU A 236 22.71 -5.71 -6.43
N LEU A 237 22.40 -5.23 -5.22
CA LEU A 237 21.13 -4.57 -4.93
C LEU A 237 21.27 -3.08 -5.26
N ILE A 238 20.51 -2.62 -6.25
CA ILE A 238 20.55 -1.24 -6.73
C ILE A 238 19.23 -0.54 -6.39
N LEU A 239 19.33 0.59 -5.70
CA LEU A 239 18.23 1.54 -5.54
C LEU A 239 18.40 2.64 -6.59
N ALA A 240 17.44 2.76 -7.51
CA ALA A 240 17.44 3.77 -8.57
C ALA A 240 16.12 4.54 -8.57
N GLY A 241 16.19 5.86 -8.77
CA GLY A 241 15.03 6.75 -8.77
C GLY A 241 15.29 8.08 -8.05
N GLY A 242 14.23 8.69 -7.53
CA GLY A 242 14.31 9.89 -6.70
C GLY A 242 15.05 9.66 -5.38
N LEU A 243 15.57 10.73 -4.79
CA LEU A 243 16.19 10.67 -3.47
C LEU A 243 15.16 10.31 -2.40
N THR A 244 15.56 9.53 -1.40
CA THR A 244 14.71 9.19 -0.25
C THR A 244 14.48 10.43 0.62
N GLY A 245 13.26 10.97 0.60
CA GLY A 245 12.79 12.01 1.50
C GLY A 245 12.18 11.44 2.78
N ARG A 246 11.53 12.30 3.57
CA ARG A 246 10.75 11.90 4.77
C ARG A 246 9.27 11.74 4.41
N ASP A 247 9.02 11.13 3.27
CA ASP A 247 7.70 11.08 2.65
C ASP A 247 6.99 9.79 3.10
N GLY A 248 5.74 9.92 3.58
CA GLY A 248 4.89 8.76 3.88
C GLY A 248 5.36 7.86 5.04
N ILE A 249 6.21 8.36 5.95
CA ILE A 249 6.58 7.61 7.17
C ILE A 249 5.31 7.30 7.97
N HIS A 250 5.11 6.02 8.31
CA HIS A 250 3.88 5.46 8.92
C HIS A 250 2.63 5.47 8.03
N GLY A 251 2.75 5.68 6.72
CA GLY A 251 1.59 5.70 5.82
C GLY A 251 0.81 4.37 5.79
N VAL A 252 1.50 3.23 5.88
CA VAL A 252 0.90 1.89 5.84
C VAL A 252 0.29 1.48 7.18
N THR A 253 0.93 1.83 8.29
CA THR A 253 0.35 1.63 9.63
C THR A 253 -0.87 2.52 9.83
N PHE A 254 -0.85 3.75 9.29
CA PHE A 254 -1.99 4.66 9.24
C PHE A 254 -3.13 4.10 8.37
N ALA A 255 -2.84 3.60 7.16
CA ALA A 255 -3.85 3.00 6.28
C ALA A 255 -4.45 1.69 6.83
N SER A 256 -3.81 1.08 7.83
CA SER A 256 -4.29 -0.11 8.54
C SER A 256 -5.04 0.21 9.84
N ALA A 257 -5.12 1.48 10.23
CA ALA A 257 -5.85 1.91 11.43
C ALA A 257 -7.32 2.19 11.09
N GLU A 258 -8.23 1.91 12.03
CA GLU A 258 -9.60 2.37 11.93
C GLU A 258 -9.63 3.90 12.15
N LEU A 259 -10.28 4.62 11.23
CA LEU A 259 -10.55 6.05 11.40
C LEU A 259 -11.66 6.22 12.43
N ASP A 260 -11.32 6.13 13.71
CA ASP A 260 -12.26 6.43 14.78
C ASP A 260 -12.48 7.94 14.90
N GLU A 261 -13.75 8.34 15.04
CA GLU A 261 -14.15 9.70 15.40
C GLU A 261 -13.57 10.05 16.79
N LYS A 262 -12.50 10.85 16.81
CA LYS A 262 -12.14 11.65 17.98
C LYS A 262 -12.10 13.13 17.62
#